data_AF-A0A0P6WQF8-F1
#
_entry.id   AF-A0A0P6WQF8-F1
#
_cell.length_a   1.000
_cell.length_b   1.000
_cell.length_c   1.000
_cell.angle_alpha   90.00
_cell.angle_beta   90.00
_cell.angle_gamma   90.00
#
_symmetry.space_group_name_H-M   'P 1'
#
loop_
_entity.id
_entity.type
_entity.pdbx_description
1 polymer ?
#
loop_
_entity_poly.entity_id
_entity_poly.type
_entity_poly.pdbx_seq_one_letter_code
_entity_poly.pdbx_strand_id
1 'polypeptide(L)'
;MQDKLREVVDPEIGMDMIQLGLVRNLMIGEKKAHVVMILTTPFCPYGPSLIENVRAKTEEVVNLPTTIELGDEMWDYDMMEEGSEPEWGMW
;
A
#
# COMPACT_ATOMS: atom_id res chain seq x y z
N MET A 1 -4.68 -1.05 12.21
CA MET A 1 -4.31 -1.64 10.92
C MET A 1 -3.69 -0.63 9.98
N GLN A 2 -4.39 0.47 9.65
CA GLN A 2 -3.82 1.56 8.84
C GLN A 2 -2.50 2.10 9.41
N ASP A 3 -2.42 2.29 10.73
CA ASP A 3 -1.19 2.71 11.43
C ASP A 3 0.02 1.79 11.18
N LYS A 4 -0.19 0.47 11.13
CA LYS A 4 0.87 -0.50 10.83
C LYS A 4 1.31 -0.46 9.37
N LEU A 5 0.36 -0.29 8.46
CA LEU A 5 0.65 -0.15 7.04
C LEU A 5 1.36 1.18 6.74
N ARG A 6 1.12 2.23 7.53
CA ARG A 6 1.85 3.51 7.44
C ARG A 6 3.36 3.39 7.75
N GLU A 7 3.80 2.37 8.48
CA GLU A 7 5.25 2.12 8.63
C GLU A 7 5.86 1.34 7.44
N VAL A 8 5.08 1.05 6.38
CA VAL A 8 5.62 0.60 5.09
C VAL A 8 5.73 1.82 4.17
N VAL A 9 6.98 2.23 3.94
CA VAL A 9 7.33 3.41 3.15
C VAL A 9 7.88 2.97 1.80
N ASP A 10 7.41 3.60 0.74
CA ASP A 10 7.97 3.41 -0.60
C ASP A 10 9.32 4.16 -0.68
N PRO A 11 10.44 3.47 -0.93
CA PRO A 11 11.77 4.10 -0.95
C PRO A 11 12.00 5.01 -2.17
N GLU A 12 11.20 4.89 -3.23
CA GLU A 12 11.32 5.73 -4.43
C GLU A 12 10.65 7.09 -4.20
N ILE A 13 9.46 7.09 -3.60
CA ILE A 13 8.69 8.32 -3.35
C ILE A 13 8.93 8.90 -1.95
N GLY A 14 9.38 8.08 -0.99
CA GLY A 14 9.66 8.50 0.40
C GLY A 14 8.40 8.73 1.24
N MET A 15 7.25 8.23 0.80
CA MET A 15 5.96 8.34 1.49
C MET A 15 5.39 6.97 1.85
N ASP A 16 4.50 6.96 2.84
CA ASP A 16 3.86 5.73 3.25
C ASP A 16 2.79 5.25 2.27
N MET A 17 2.60 3.94 2.21
CA MET A 17 1.69 3.32 1.24
C MET A 17 0.20 3.70 1.41
N ILE A 18 -0.19 4.17 2.60
CA ILE A 18 -1.56 4.60 2.90
C ILE A 18 -1.76 6.03 2.39
N GLN A 19 -0.80 6.92 2.63
CA GLN A 19 -0.78 8.28 2.07
C GLN A 19 -0.77 8.26 0.55
N LEU A 20 0.01 7.35 -0.04
CA LEU A 20 0.04 7.13 -1.49
C LEU A 20 -1.26 6.49 -2.00
N GLY A 21 -2.15 5.98 -1.16
CA GLY A 21 -3.37 5.31 -1.65
C GLY A 21 -3.10 3.99 -2.39
N LEU A 22 -1.96 3.35 -2.12
CA LEU A 22 -1.59 2.08 -2.77
C LEU A 22 -2.48 0.92 -2.34
N VAL A 23 -3.03 0.97 -1.13
CA VAL A 23 -3.99 -0.05 -0.65
C VAL A 23 -5.39 0.31 -1.15
N ARG A 24 -5.92 -0.48 -2.10
CA ARG A 24 -7.24 -0.23 -2.70
C ARG A 24 -8.36 -0.88 -1.92
N ASN A 25 -8.13 -2.10 -1.44
CA ASN A 25 -9.15 -2.82 -0.70
C ASN A 25 -8.56 -3.78 0.30
N LEU A 26 -9.30 -4.00 1.38
CA LEU A 26 -8.99 -4.96 2.41
C LEU A 26 -10.23 -5.75 2.78
N MET A 27 -10.18 -7.05 2.55
CA MET A 27 -11.24 -7.98 2.94
C MET A 27 -10.71 -8.94 4.00
N ILE A 28 -11.24 -8.80 5.22
CA ILE A 28 -10.92 -9.71 6.33
C ILE A 28 -12.06 -10.73 6.42
N GLY A 29 -11.76 -11.99 6.10
CA GLY A 29 -12.68 -13.10 6.28
C GLY A 29 -12.42 -13.84 7.60
N GLU A 30 -13.20 -14.88 7.87
CA GLU A 30 -13.06 -15.70 9.08
C GLU A 30 -11.78 -16.54 9.12
N LYS A 31 -11.21 -16.90 7.96
CA LYS A 31 -10.05 -17.81 7.84
C LYS A 31 -8.83 -17.21 7.15
N LYS A 32 -9.02 -16.13 6.39
CA LYS A 32 -7.95 -15.47 5.62
C LYS A 32 -8.28 -14.00 5.41
N ALA A 33 -7.25 -13.18 5.26
CA ALA A 33 -7.37 -11.82 4.78
C ALA A 33 -6.93 -11.72 3.32
N HIS A 34 -7.53 -10.79 2.59
CA HIS A 34 -7.20 -10.47 1.21
C HIS A 34 -6.97 -8.98 1.09
N VAL A 35 -5.82 -8.59 0.55
CA VAL A 35 -5.45 -7.18 0.36
C VAL A 35 -5.27 -6.96 -1.14
N VAL A 36 -5.95 -5.96 -1.67
CA VAL A 36 -5.75 -5.47 -3.03
C VAL A 36 -4.93 -4.20 -2.95
N MET A 37 -3.77 -4.19 -3.61
CA MET A 37 -2.90 -3.01 -3.67
C MET A 37 -2.38 -2.76 -5.07
N ILE A 38 -1.95 -1.55 -5.35
CA ILE A 38 -1.31 -1.14 -6.61
C ILE A 38 0.12 -0.70 -6.34
N LEU A 39 0.94 -0.69 -7.38
CA LEU A 39 2.31 -0.17 -7.33
C LEU A 39 2.38 1.17 -8.06
N THR A 40 3.22 2.06 -7.54
CA THR A 40 3.54 3.34 -8.18
C THR A 40 4.15 3.12 -9.57
N THR A 41 4.95 2.05 -9.73
CA THR A 41 5.49 1.63 -11.02
C THR A 41 5.46 0.09 -11.19
N PRO A 42 5.10 -0.42 -12.39
CA PRO A 42 4.90 -1.85 -12.63
C PRO A 42 6.18 -2.70 -12.58
N PHE A 43 7.35 -2.07 -12.62
CA PHE A 43 8.67 -2.74 -12.59
C PHE A 43 9.55 -2.29 -11.43
N CYS A 44 8.95 -1.76 -10.36
CA CYS A 44 9.71 -1.34 -9.19
C CYS A 44 10.54 -2.51 -8.64
N PRO A 45 11.88 -2.38 -8.52
CA PRO A 45 12.72 -3.43 -7.95
C PRO A 45 12.34 -3.75 -6.48
N TYR A 46 11.72 -2.79 -5.80
CA TYR A 46 11.24 -2.92 -4.43
C TYR A 46 9.81 -3.47 -4.32
N GLY A 47 9.09 -3.62 -5.44
CA GLY A 47 7.71 -4.12 -5.47
C GLY A 47 7.50 -5.42 -4.68
N PRO A 48 8.31 -6.49 -4.93
CA PRO A 48 8.19 -7.75 -4.19
C PRO A 48 8.41 -7.58 -2.67
N SER A 49 9.37 -6.75 -2.27
CA SER A 49 9.64 -6.48 -0.84
C SER A 49 8.52 -5.69 -0.18
N LEU A 50 7.93 -4.72 -0.88
CA LEU A 50 6.76 -3.99 -0.39
C LEU A 50 5.58 -4.94 -0.19
N ILE A 51 5.27 -5.77 -1.17
CA ILE A 51 4.19 -6.78 -1.09
C ILE A 51 4.36 -7.68 0.14
N GLU A 52 5.57 -8.22 0.35
CA GLU A 52 5.83 -9.08 1.51
C GLU A 52 5.74 -8.32 2.84
N ASN A 53 6.21 -7.06 2.91
CA ASN A 53 6.05 -6.24 4.10
C ASN A 53 4.57 -5.99 4.44
N VAL A 54 3.76 -5.66 3.44
CA VAL A 54 2.30 -5.44 3.60
C VAL A 54 1.63 -6.70 4.10
N ARG A 55 1.99 -7.84 3.50
CA ARG A 55 1.50 -9.15 3.91
C ARG A 55 1.85 -9.44 5.36
N ALA A 56 3.12 -9.37 5.73
CA ALA A 56 3.59 -9.66 7.08
C ALA A 56 2.92 -8.78 8.14
N LYS A 57 2.82 -7.47 7.88
CA LYS A 57 2.14 -6.54 8.80
C LYS A 57 0.64 -6.79 8.89
N THR A 58 0.01 -7.15 7.79
CA THR A 58 -1.40 -7.51 7.80
C THR A 58 -1.61 -8.78 8.62
N GLU A 59 -0.81 -9.82 8.39
CA GLU A 59 -0.84 -11.07 9.15
C GLU A 59 -0.60 -10.84 10.65
N GLU A 60 0.32 -9.94 11.03
CA GLU A 60 0.56 -9.54 12.43
C GLU A 60 -0.70 -8.94 13.08
N VAL A 61 -1.43 -8.09 12.34
CA VAL A 61 -2.63 -7.41 12.86
C VAL A 61 -3.83 -8.35 12.89
N VAL A 62 -4.09 -9.07 11.80
CA VAL A 62 -5.30 -9.90 11.67
C VAL A 62 -5.14 -11.30 12.24
N ASN A 63 -3.91 -11.76 12.50
CA ASN A 63 -3.58 -13.13 12.93
C ASN A 63 -4.17 -14.22 12.01
N LEU A 64 -4.31 -13.89 10.73
CA LEU A 64 -4.85 -14.77 9.69
C LEU A 64 -3.89 -14.78 8.50
N PRO A 65 -3.80 -15.91 7.77
CA PRO A 65 -3.04 -15.96 6.52
C PRO A 65 -3.57 -14.91 5.55
N THR A 66 -2.66 -14.12 5.00
CA THR A 66 -3.01 -12.99 4.12
C THR A 66 -2.52 -13.24 2.71
N THR A 67 -3.38 -12.98 1.74
CA THR A 67 -3.06 -12.97 0.31
C THR A 67 -3.04 -11.53 -0.20
N ILE A 68 -2.00 -11.17 -0.94
CA ILE A 68 -1.89 -9.88 -1.61
C ILE A 68 -2.20 -10.08 -3.09
N GLU A 69 -3.07 -9.22 -3.63
CA GLU A 69 -3.39 -9.13 -5.05
C GLU A 69 -2.93 -7.77 -5.56
N LEU A 70 -2.18 -7.78 -6.66
CA LEU A 70 -1.79 -6.55 -7.36
C LEU A 70 -2.91 -6.17 -8.33
N GLY A 71 -3.45 -4.96 -8.16
CA GLY A 71 -4.36 -4.38 -9.13
C GLY A 71 -3.63 -4.02 -10.42
N ASP A 72 -4.35 -4.10 -11.55
CA ASP A 72 -3.87 -3.70 -12.87
C ASP A 72 -3.93 -2.18 -13.10
N GLU A 73 -4.43 -1.44 -12.11
CA GLU A 73 -4.63 0.00 -12.16
C GLU A 73 -3.29 0.73 -12.05
N MET A 74 -3.03 1.65 -12.99
CA MET A 74 -1.89 2.56 -12.90
C MET A 74 -2.16 3.57 -11.78
N TRP A 75 -1.21 3.66 -10.87
CA TRP A 75 -1.26 4.65 -9.81
C TRP A 75 -1.14 6.07 -10.37
N ASP A 76 -1.91 7.00 -9.81
CA ASP A 76 -1.89 8.43 -10.14
C ASP A 76 -1.84 9.28 -8.86
N TYR A 77 -1.29 10.48 -8.96
CA TYR A 77 -1.14 11.40 -7.84
C TYR A 77 -2.48 11.79 -7.20
N ASP A 78 -3.57 11.80 -7.98
CA ASP A 78 -4.93 12.05 -7.46
C ASP A 78 -5.39 10.98 -6.45
N MET A 79 -4.75 9.80 -6.43
CA MET A 79 -5.08 8.71 -5.50
C MET A 79 -4.50 8.92 -4.09
N MET A 80 -3.66 9.93 -3.90
CA MET A 80 -3.15 10.29 -2.58
C MET A 80 -4.29 10.79 -1.68
N GLU A 81 -4.28 10.45 -0.38
CA GLU A 81 -5.27 11.01 0.55
C GLU A 81 -5.20 12.56 0.51
N GLU A 82 -6.34 13.26 0.35
CA GLU A 82 -6.43 14.74 0.39
C GLU A 82 -5.68 15.26 1.62
N GLY A 83 -4.57 15.98 1.39
CA GLY A 83 -3.61 16.40 2.42
C GLY A 83 -2.23 15.72 2.37
N SER A 84 -1.98 14.81 1.43
CA SER A 84 -0.65 14.24 1.14
C SER A 84 -0.06 14.75 -0.18
N GLU A 85 -0.66 15.78 -0.79
CA GLU A 85 -0.05 16.53 -1.88
C GLU A 85 1.35 16.96 -1.42
N PRO A 86 2.42 16.57 -2.11
CA PRO A 86 3.70 17.19 -1.86
C PRO A 86 3.52 18.69 -2.17
N GLU A 87 3.87 19.58 -1.24
CA GLU A 87 3.84 21.05 -1.39
C GLU A 87 4.76 21.51 -2.54
N TRP A 88 4.45 21.15 -3.79
CA TRP A 88 5.08 21.63 -5.01
C TRP A 88 4.04 22.37 -5.83
N GLY A 89 3.47 23.38 -5.17
CA GLY A 89 2.62 24.42 -5.74
C GLY A 89 3.12 25.80 -5.33
N MET A 90 4.40 26.09 -5.54
CA MET A 90 4.90 27.47 -5.62
C MET A 90 5.69 27.63 -6.91
N TRP A 91 5.00 28.02 -7.99
CA TRP A 91 5.15 29.29 -8.73
C TRP A 91 4.13 29.34 -9.88
#